data_AF-A0A7Y4ZPI7-F1
#
_entry.id   AF-A0A7Y4ZPI7-F1
#
_cell.length_a   1.000
_cell.length_b   1.000
_cell.length_c   1.000
_cell.angle_alpha   90.00
_cell.angle_beta   90.00
_cell.angle_gamma   90.00
#
_symmetry.space_group_name_H-M   'P 1'
#
loop_
_entity.id
_entity.type
_entity.pdbx_description
1 polymer ?
#
loop_
_entity_poly.entity_id
_entity_poly.type
_entity_poly.pdbx_seq_one_letter_code
_entity_poly.pdbx_strand_id
1 'polypeptide(L)'
;MKDIVRPSVLARAWKVHPRTVTLWIQSGRLPALKTPGGQFRVRVADVPEFCAKERLAVPPELMRTAREVGLFARTTAVPKAAQRVLEGTRVLAFADPFAGLAHVVASPPLLIIIEAP
;
A
#
# COMPACT_ATOMS: atom_id res chain seq x y z
N MET A 1 5.08 -1.84 -13.69
CA MET A 1 6.02 -2.96 -13.93
C MET A 1 5.96 -3.86 -12.70
N LYS A 2 5.81 -5.18 -12.85
CA LYS A 2 5.34 -6.13 -11.81
C LYS A 2 6.25 -6.18 -10.58
N ASP A 3 5.81 -5.57 -9.48
CA ASP A 3 6.44 -5.74 -8.17
C ASP A 3 6.20 -7.19 -7.68
N ILE A 4 7.30 -7.92 -7.46
CA ILE A 4 7.28 -9.29 -6.93
C ILE A 4 7.99 -9.33 -5.58
N VAL A 5 7.42 -10.09 -4.65
CA VAL A 5 7.92 -10.25 -3.28
C VAL A 5 8.29 -11.71 -3.00
N ARG A 6 9.32 -11.88 -2.15
CA ARG A 6 9.76 -13.20 -1.69
C ARG A 6 8.81 -13.71 -0.58
N PRO A 7 8.46 -15.00 -0.55
CA PRO A 7 7.64 -15.58 0.53
C PRO A 7 8.22 -15.34 1.93
N SER A 8 9.55 -15.29 2.07
CA SER A 8 10.21 -15.02 3.36
C SER A 8 9.96 -13.62 3.90
N VAL A 9 9.77 -12.62 3.03
CA VAL A 9 9.41 -11.25 3.44
C VAL A 9 7.99 -11.24 4.00
N LEU A 10 7.06 -11.90 3.31
CA LEU A 10 5.68 -12.06 3.77
C LEU A 10 5.61 -12.83 5.11
N ALA A 11 6.38 -13.91 5.24
CA ALA A 11 6.46 -14.69 6.47
C ALA A 11 6.90 -13.85 7.66
N ARG A 12 7.93 -13.01 7.47
CA ARG A 12 8.40 -12.07 8.49
C ARG A 12 7.34 -11.04 8.85
N ALA A 13 6.69 -10.42 7.86
CA ALA A 13 5.67 -9.40 8.08
C ALA A 13 4.46 -9.94 8.86
N TRP A 14 3.99 -11.14 8.50
CA TRP A 14 2.88 -11.80 9.18
C TRP A 14 3.28 -12.57 10.44
N LYS A 15 4.57 -12.56 10.81
CA LYS A 15 5.13 -13.28 11.97
C LYS A 15 4.78 -14.78 11.96
N VAL A 16 4.81 -15.39 10.78
CA VAL A 16 4.59 -16.83 10.59
C VAL A 16 5.88 -17.50 10.15
N HIS A 17 5.97 -18.81 10.35
CA HIS A 17 7.10 -19.60 9.85
C HIS A 17 7.10 -19.60 8.30
N PRO A 18 8.26 -19.50 7.61
CA PRO A 18 8.33 -19.49 6.14
C PRO A 18 7.64 -20.69 5.48
N ARG A 19 7.69 -21.86 6.12
CA ARG A 19 6.99 -23.08 5.67
C ARG A 19 5.48 -22.86 5.54
N THR A 20 4.87 -22.07 6.43
CA THR A 20 3.43 -21.76 6.39
C THR A 20 3.06 -21.04 5.09
N VAL A 21 3.85 -20.04 4.70
CA VAL A 21 3.64 -19.31 3.44
C VAL A 21 3.85 -20.23 2.23
N THR A 22 4.86 -21.10 2.26
CA THR A 22 5.06 -22.11 1.22
C THR A 22 3.88 -23.06 1.09
N LEU A 23 3.28 -23.49 2.21
CA LEU A 23 2.09 -24.34 2.21
C LEU A 23 0.86 -23.61 1.63
N TRP A 24 0.67 -22.34 1.94
CA TRP A 24 -0.39 -21.53 1.32
C TRP A 24 -0.22 -21.42 -0.20
N ILE A 25 1.02 -21.30 -0.68
CA ILE A 25 1.32 -21.28 -2.11
C ILE A 25 1.05 -22.64 -2.75
N GLN A 26 1.53 -23.72 -2.14
CA GLN A 26 1.37 -25.08 -2.66
C GLN A 26 -0.10 -25.54 -2.68
N SER A 27 -0.89 -25.11 -1.70
CA SER A 27 -2.34 -25.36 -1.65
C SER A 27 -3.16 -24.46 -2.57
N GLY A 28 -2.52 -23.55 -3.31
CA GLY A 28 -3.20 -22.63 -4.22
C GLY A 28 -3.94 -21.47 -3.52
N ARG A 29 -3.80 -21.32 -2.20
CA ARG A 29 -4.41 -20.23 -1.44
C ARG A 29 -3.74 -18.88 -1.70
N LEU A 30 -2.42 -18.88 -1.87
CA LEU A 30 -1.62 -17.69 -2.18
C LEU A 30 -1.03 -17.81 -3.59
N PRO A 31 -1.49 -17.03 -4.57
CA PRO A 31 -0.94 -17.04 -5.92
C PRO A 31 0.57 -16.73 -5.94
N ALA A 32 1.35 -17.56 -6.64
CA ALA A 32 2.79 -17.33 -6.80
C ALA A 32 3.30 -17.84 -8.14
N LEU A 33 4.34 -17.19 -8.64
CA LEU A 33 5.16 -17.62 -9.75
C LEU A 33 6.31 -18.47 -9.24
N LYS A 34 6.69 -19.48 -10.03
CA LYS A 34 7.97 -20.17 -9.84
C LYS A 34 9.01 -19.55 -10.76
N THR A 35 10.19 -19.24 -10.22
CA THR A 35 11.36 -18.90 -11.04
C THR A 35 11.96 -20.18 -11.64
N PRO A 36 12.82 -20.08 -12.67
CA PRO A 36 13.51 -21.25 -13.23
C PRO A 36 14.29 -22.07 -12.19
N GLY A 37 14.82 -21.42 -11.16
CA GLY A 37 15.49 -22.08 -10.02
C GLY A 37 14.54 -22.68 -8.96
N GLY A 38 13.25 -22.83 -9.27
CA GLY A 38 12.25 -23.44 -8.38
C GLY A 38 11.80 -22.59 -7.19
N GLN A 39 12.21 -21.31 -7.13
CA GLN A 39 11.87 -20.42 -6.01
C GLN A 39 10.54 -19.72 -6.26
N PHE A 40 9.72 -19.59 -5.22
CA PHE A 40 8.44 -18.89 -5.32
C PHE A 40 8.61 -17.36 -5.27
N ARG A 41 7.74 -16.66 -6.01
CA ARG A 41 7.60 -15.20 -6.03
C ARG A 41 6.12 -14.84 -6.06
N VAL A 42 5.67 -14.04 -5.10
CA VAL A 42 4.28 -13.57 -5.02
C VAL A 42 4.20 -12.21 -5.70
N ARG A 43 3.16 -11.93 -6.49
CA ARG A 43 2.99 -10.57 -7.02
C ARG A 43 2.45 -9.69 -5.91
N VAL A 44 2.97 -8.47 -5.78
CA VAL A 44 2.51 -7.54 -4.75
C VAL A 44 1.01 -7.23 -4.90
N ALA A 45 0.50 -7.18 -6.13
CA ALA A 45 -0.92 -6.97 -6.41
C ALA A 45 -1.86 -8.07 -5.87
N ASP A 46 -1.37 -9.31 -5.70
CA ASP A 46 -2.19 -10.43 -5.23
C ASP A 46 -2.26 -10.48 -3.68
N VAL A 47 -1.38 -9.75 -3.00
CA VAL A 47 -1.26 -9.79 -1.52
C VAL A 47 -2.45 -9.16 -0.80
N PRO A 48 -2.99 -7.98 -1.22
CA PRO A 48 -4.15 -7.39 -0.56
C PRO A 48 -5.39 -8.29 -0.56
N GLU A 49 -5.67 -8.96 -1.70
CA GLU A 49 -6.81 -9.87 -1.81
C GLU A 49 -6.64 -11.08 -0.88
N PHE A 50 -5.44 -11.66 -0.84
CA PHE A 50 -5.11 -12.73 0.10
C PHE A 50 -5.26 -12.28 1.56
N CYS A 51 -4.75 -11.09 1.90
CA CYS A 51 -4.87 -10.50 3.23
C CYS A 51 -6.35 -10.33 3.66
N ALA A 52 -7.20 -9.83 2.76
CA ALA A 52 -8.63 -9.67 3.02
C ALA A 52 -9.32 -11.02 3.29
N LYS A 53 -9.00 -12.04 2.49
CA LYS A 53 -9.57 -13.40 2.62
C LYS A 53 -9.14 -14.09 3.92
N GLU A 54 -7.86 -13.96 4.28
CA GLU A 54 -7.25 -14.64 5.43
C GLU A 54 -7.28 -13.80 6.72
N ARG A 55 -7.86 -12.60 6.67
CA ARG A 55 -7.90 -11.63 7.78
C ARG A 55 -6.51 -11.28 8.32
N LEU A 56 -5.54 -11.14 7.42
CA LEU A 56 -4.16 -10.73 7.73
C LEU A 56 -3.97 -9.25 7.42
N ALA A 57 -3.10 -8.58 8.17
CA ALA A 57 -2.68 -7.23 7.85
C ALA A 57 -1.82 -7.20 6.57
N VAL A 58 -2.01 -6.19 5.72
CA VAL A 58 -1.15 -5.99 4.54
C VAL A 58 0.24 -5.55 5.01
N PRO A 59 1.33 -6.22 4.57
CA PRO A 59 2.68 -5.83 4.95
C PRO A 59 3.01 -4.38 4.56
N PRO A 60 3.52 -3.53 5.49
CA PRO A 60 3.80 -2.13 5.21
C PRO A 60 4.86 -1.93 4.12
N GLU A 61 5.77 -2.90 3.94
CA GLU A 61 6.78 -2.90 2.88
C GLU A 61 6.16 -3.00 1.48
N LEU A 62 4.93 -3.50 1.40
CA LEU A 62 4.16 -3.65 0.17
C LEU A 62 3.21 -2.49 -0.12
N MET A 63 3.03 -1.58 0.84
CA MET A 63 2.20 -0.37 0.68
C MET A 63 2.89 0.72 -0.16
N ARG A 64 3.76 0.33 -1.10
CA ARG A 64 4.61 1.24 -1.87
C ARG A 64 4.08 1.42 -3.29
N THR A 65 2.86 1.92 -3.40
CA THR A 65 2.51 2.82 -4.51
C THR A 65 2.59 4.22 -3.94
N ALA A 66 3.01 5.22 -4.75
CA ALA A 66 3.28 6.59 -4.30
C ALA A 66 2.31 6.99 -3.17
N ARG A 67 2.84 7.26 -1.97
CA ARG A 67 2.04 7.68 -0.84
C ARG A 67 1.50 9.05 -1.22
N GLU A 68 0.37 9.07 -1.90
CA GLU A 68 -0.34 10.29 -2.19
C GLU A 68 -1.22 10.57 -0.99
N VAL A 69 -1.07 11.77 -0.45
CA VAL A 69 -1.89 12.27 0.64
C VAL A 69 -2.68 13.44 0.10
N GLY A 70 -4.01 13.32 0.15
CA GLY A 70 -4.91 14.42 -0.14
C GLY A 70 -4.96 15.34 1.08
N LEU A 71 -4.70 16.62 0.90
CA LEU A 71 -4.77 17.63 1.96
C LEU A 71 -5.77 18.71 1.56
N PHE A 72 -6.82 18.86 2.34
CA PHE A 72 -7.80 19.92 2.20
C PHE A 72 -7.44 21.05 3.16
N ALA A 73 -6.94 22.15 2.62
CA ALA A 73 -6.45 23.27 3.41
C ALA A 73 -6.79 24.60 2.73
N ARG A 74 -7.30 25.57 3.50
CA ARG A 74 -7.57 26.92 3.00
C ARG A 74 -6.30 27.76 3.00
N THR A 75 -5.39 27.47 3.93
CA THR A 75 -4.14 28.20 4.08
C THR A 75 -3.00 27.50 3.35
N THR A 76 -2.01 28.27 2.89
CA THR A 76 -0.80 27.72 2.27
C THR A 76 0.23 27.25 3.31
N ALA A 77 0.01 27.54 4.59
CA ALA A 77 0.91 27.18 5.67
C ALA A 77 0.87 25.67 5.96
N VAL A 78 -0.32 25.08 6.05
CA VAL A 78 -0.50 23.65 6.36
C VAL A 78 0.08 22.74 5.27
N PRO A 79 -0.13 22.98 3.96
CA PRO A 79 0.51 22.20 2.90
C PRO A 79 2.04 22.23 2.95
N LYS A 80 2.63 23.39 3.23
CA LYS A 80 4.10 23.53 3.35
C LYS A 80 4.64 22.76 4.56
N ALA A 81 3.93 22.81 5.69
CA ALA A 81 4.30 22.04 6.88
C ALA A 81 4.15 20.52 6.61
N ALA A 82 3.04 20.11 5.99
CA ALA A 82 2.79 18.72 5.64
C ALA A 82 3.85 18.15 4.69
N GLN A 83 4.26 18.89 3.66
CA GLN A 83 5.34 18.47 2.76
C GLN A 83 6.68 18.25 3.48
N ARG A 84 6.97 19.04 4.52
CA ARG A 84 8.20 18.90 5.31
C ARG A 84 8.17 17.67 6.22
N VAL A 85 7.02 17.38 6.83
CA VAL A 85 6.87 16.25 7.76
C VAL A 85 6.71 14.92 7.00
N LEU A 86 6.00 14.94 5.86
CA LEU A 86 5.70 13.77 5.05
C LEU A 86 6.75 13.58 3.95
N GLU A 87 8.01 13.45 4.34
CA GLU A 87 9.11 13.22 3.39
C GLU A 87 8.91 11.92 2.58
N GLY A 88 9.17 11.97 1.27
CA GLY A 88 8.97 10.83 0.37
C GLY A 88 7.51 10.50 0.04
N THR A 89 6.57 11.36 0.44
CA THR A 89 5.12 11.27 0.18
C THR A 89 4.72 12.43 -0.72
N ARG A 90 3.91 12.16 -1.75
CA ARG A 90 3.39 13.21 -2.63
C ARG A 90 2.15 13.82 -1.98
N VAL A 91 2.27 15.07 -1.52
CA VAL A 91 1.14 15.81 -0.94
C VAL A 91 0.38 16.50 -2.07
N LEU A 92 -0.90 16.17 -2.24
CA LEU A 92 -1.84 16.82 -3.15
C LEU A 92 -2.70 17.77 -2.32
N ALA A 93 -2.42 19.07 -2.42
CA ALA A 93 -3.15 20.09 -1.67
C ALA A 93 -4.32 20.66 -2.50
N PHE A 94 -5.49 20.71 -1.90
CA PHE A 94 -6.72 21.23 -2.49
C PHE A 94 -7.25 22.39 -1.65
N ALA A 95 -7.31 23.58 -2.26
CA ALA A 95 -7.95 24.75 -1.66
C ALA A 95 -9.48 24.70 -1.79
N ASP A 96 -9.98 24.14 -2.89
CA ASP A 96 -11.39 23.87 -3.10
C ASP A 96 -11.74 22.43 -2.63
N PRO A 97 -12.63 22.29 -1.63
CA PRO A 97 -13.08 20.99 -1.16
C PRO A 97 -13.73 20.14 -2.25
N PHE A 98 -14.45 20.74 -3.19
CA PHE A 98 -15.19 19.98 -4.20
C PHE A 98 -14.26 19.40 -5.27
N ALA A 99 -13.33 20.20 -5.80
CA ALA A 99 -12.29 19.71 -6.70
C ALA A 99 -11.42 18.62 -6.06
N GLY A 100 -11.06 18.77 -4.79
CA GLY A 100 -10.31 17.74 -4.07
C GLY A 100 -11.11 16.46 -3.85
N LEU A 101 -12.41 16.57 -3.53
CA LEU A 101 -13.28 15.41 -3.40
C LEU A 101 -13.42 14.65 -4.73
N ALA A 102 -13.60 15.38 -5.84
CA ALA A 102 -13.65 14.78 -7.17
C ALA A 102 -12.37 14.02 -7.51
N HIS A 103 -11.20 14.58 -7.16
CA HIS A 103 -9.92 13.89 -7.33
C HIS A 103 -9.80 12.64 -6.45
N VAL A 104 -10.22 12.71 -5.17
CA VAL A 104 -10.21 11.56 -4.26
C VAL A 104 -11.05 10.41 -4.78
N VAL A 105 -12.22 10.70 -5.38
CA VAL A 105 -13.08 9.67 -5.96
C VAL A 105 -12.44 9.05 -7.21
N ALA A 106 -11.82 9.87 -8.06
CA ALA A 106 -11.19 9.39 -9.30
C ALA A 106 -9.88 8.60 -9.03
N SER A 107 -9.11 9.04 -8.04
CA SER A 107 -7.79 8.52 -7.68
C SER A 107 -7.65 8.54 -6.15
N PRO A 108 -8.09 7.49 -5.46
CA PRO A 108 -8.14 7.47 -3.99
C PRO A 108 -6.72 7.53 -3.39
N PRO A 109 -6.38 8.58 -2.63
CA PRO A 109 -5.11 8.66 -1.93
C PRO A 109 -5.09 7.68 -0.75
N LEU A 110 -3.89 7.43 -0.23
CA LEU A 110 -3.71 6.54 0.92
C LEU A 110 -4.30 7.12 2.22
N LEU A 111 -4.24 8.45 2.35
CA LEU A 111 -4.69 9.19 3.52
C LEU A 111 -5.25 10.53 3.07
N ILE A 112 -6.26 11.01 3.79
CA ILE A 112 -6.82 12.34 3.63
C ILE A 112 -6.61 13.11 4.95
N ILE A 113 -6.10 14.33 4.84
CA ILE A 113 -5.96 15.28 5.93
C ILE A 113 -6.91 16.45 5.65
N ILE A 114 -7.68 16.85 6.65
CA ILE A 114 -8.62 17.97 6.54
C ILE A 114 -8.23 19.01 7.60
N GLU A 115 -7.92 20.22 7.16
CA GLU A 115 -7.71 21.38 8.04
C GLU A 115 -9.06 21.75 8.69
N ALA A 116 -9.12 21.68 10.01
CA ALA A 116 -10.28 22.12 10.78
C ALA A 116 -10.51 23.64 10.58
N PRO A 117 -11.77 24.12 10.65
CA PRO A 117 -12.09 25.53 10.48
C PRO A 117 -11.44 26.44 11.52
#